data_AF-A0A2E8K0S7-F1
#
_entry.id   AF-A0A2E8K0S7-F1
#
_cell.length_a   1.000
_cell.length_b   1.000
_cell.length_c   1.000
_cell.angle_alpha   90.00
_cell.angle_beta   90.00
_cell.angle_gamma   90.00
#
_symmetry.space_group_name_H-M   'P 1'
#
loop_
_entity.id
_entity.type
_entity.pdbx_description
1 polymer ?
#
loop_
_entity_poly.entity_id
_entity_poly.type
_entity_poly.pdbx_seq_one_letter_code
_entity_poly.pdbx_strand_id
1 'polypeptide(L)'
;MERRFMRQAKIPGTFEARGALCAILVSLLFVAGCHHPVMGRPAIVGASASSGVGAEIPSPDPEDSSDTISVDLEASYDTVVLASHRRPLNFSSGFHFRDPTESTRRQLQRAMDTDPSCLIAIDLLFWSAHLPVDEDALGTEEESRRRHASLEEVLGQLEAIEIPMVLGYIPPIDPDLIEFVDIDRVPSRELLDDLNARVEQWAAEHPNVVLVDFGRFIDSVYAEDAATIAGNRFDGAQMRGLMNEDNLHPTAKGLVVLMQIACAELEARGLIGPEDWQSRTDLAMKALPGKAEIVASRDFGFFGLLELERAQKRFDAAIEDGDCDEAFRIIDNMLEQFASLSEEPEFWSSIEFAYFLRMIRGDCGERMAEAQFRQIDRLTPEMAMPRPNSWKFTLWQDAQEKLGRDDLVIERLARIRRDCDGYPEPYAKMALAYLRNENAWKKHRDLVADLFPREEWLPRLDEYCRGRYDLDWKYDADEPFDMPISGRSFRTRTNAWEFLRNPRIQAGMPVAPKPTRDDTEWRPKAKNAARYLDVQVGIALTLAEHGEIEVARSLVDMARDRVGDRFYIEWQRQTELPQHLRHYPGYAADSKGAPTLDELDTWDPRAERTAVVEEIE
;
A
#
# COMPACT_ATOMS: atom_id res chain seq x y z
N MET A 1 18.37 -37.76 -24.33
CA MET A 1 16.91 -37.93 -24.58
C MET A 1 16.56 -38.19 -26.03
N GLU A 2 17.11 -37.42 -26.98
CA GLU A 2 16.83 -37.49 -28.44
C GLU A 2 16.91 -38.90 -29.05
N ARG A 3 17.95 -39.69 -28.73
CA ARG A 3 18.11 -41.08 -29.24
C ARG A 3 17.10 -42.09 -28.66
N ARG A 4 16.52 -41.82 -27.50
CA ARG A 4 15.50 -42.68 -26.86
C ARG A 4 14.11 -42.40 -27.43
N PHE A 5 13.80 -41.13 -27.68
CA PHE A 5 12.53 -40.69 -28.27
C PHE A 5 12.39 -41.19 -29.73
N MET A 6 13.47 -41.13 -30.52
CA MET A 6 13.49 -41.61 -31.91
C MET A 6 13.34 -43.14 -32.07
N ARG A 7 13.59 -43.95 -31.02
CA ARG A 7 13.50 -45.42 -31.11
C ARG A 7 12.13 -46.01 -30.78
N GLN A 8 11.26 -45.27 -30.09
CA GLN A 8 9.96 -45.79 -29.66
C GLN A 8 8.79 -45.36 -30.55
N ALA A 9 8.93 -44.30 -31.34
CA ALA A 9 7.87 -43.86 -32.26
C ALA A 9 8.06 -44.50 -33.66
N LYS A 10 7.46 -45.68 -33.90
CA LYS A 10 7.26 -46.20 -35.27
C LYS A 10 6.19 -45.36 -35.97
N ILE A 11 6.54 -44.15 -36.42
CA ILE A 11 5.68 -43.34 -37.27
C ILE A 11 5.92 -43.78 -38.73
N PRO A 12 4.94 -44.42 -39.39
CA PRO A 12 5.03 -44.74 -40.81
C PRO A 12 4.80 -43.45 -41.61
N GLY A 13 5.82 -42.99 -42.32
CA GLY A 13 5.75 -41.77 -43.12
C GLY A 13 7.02 -41.59 -43.95
N THR A 14 6.86 -41.03 -45.15
CA THR A 14 7.96 -40.70 -46.07
C THR A 14 8.96 -39.74 -45.42
N PHE A 15 10.19 -39.68 -45.94
CA PHE A 15 11.26 -38.81 -45.41
C PHE A 15 10.83 -37.34 -45.30
N GLU A 16 10.00 -36.88 -46.24
CA GLU A 16 9.40 -35.54 -46.26
C GLU A 16 8.43 -35.30 -45.09
N ALA A 17 7.60 -36.28 -44.73
CA ALA A 17 6.67 -36.16 -43.60
C ALA A 17 7.40 -36.06 -42.25
N ARG A 18 8.56 -36.73 -42.13
CA ARG A 18 9.42 -36.62 -40.95
C ARG A 18 10.12 -35.27 -40.87
N GLY A 19 10.58 -34.75 -42.00
CA GLY A 19 11.15 -33.39 -42.09
C GLY A 19 10.14 -32.32 -41.72
N ALA A 20 8.91 -32.40 -42.24
CA ALA A 20 7.84 -31.48 -41.91
C ALA A 20 7.43 -31.56 -40.43
N LEU A 21 7.32 -32.76 -39.86
CA LEU A 21 7.00 -32.93 -38.44
C LEU A 21 8.11 -32.39 -37.53
N CYS A 22 9.39 -32.61 -37.88
CA CYS A 22 10.51 -32.02 -37.16
C CYS A 22 10.49 -30.50 -37.25
N ALA A 23 10.24 -29.92 -38.43
CA ALA A 23 10.13 -28.49 -38.61
C ALA A 23 8.95 -27.90 -37.81
N ILE A 24 7.80 -28.59 -37.77
CA ILE A 24 6.64 -28.17 -36.97
C ILE A 24 6.94 -28.28 -35.48
N LEU A 25 7.58 -29.34 -35.01
CA LEU A 25 7.95 -29.49 -33.59
C LEU A 25 9.00 -28.46 -33.16
N VAL A 26 10.00 -28.19 -33.99
CA VAL A 26 11.00 -27.13 -33.74
C VAL A 26 10.30 -25.77 -33.74
N SER A 27 9.44 -25.48 -34.71
CA SER A 27 8.65 -24.24 -34.72
C SER A 27 7.70 -24.13 -33.54
N LEU A 28 7.06 -25.22 -33.08
CA LEU A 28 6.20 -25.22 -31.89
C LEU A 28 7.01 -25.04 -30.61
N LEU A 29 8.25 -25.55 -30.54
CA LEU A 29 9.18 -25.28 -29.43
C LEU A 29 9.65 -23.82 -29.43
N PHE A 30 9.88 -23.23 -30.61
CA PHE A 30 10.18 -21.80 -30.75
C PHE A 30 8.97 -20.91 -30.42
N VAL A 31 7.74 -21.33 -30.79
CA VAL A 31 6.48 -20.60 -30.53
C VAL A 31 6.02 -20.76 -29.08
N ALA A 32 6.38 -21.86 -28.40
CA ALA A 32 6.10 -22.05 -26.98
C ALA A 32 6.95 -21.16 -26.04
N GLY A 33 7.84 -20.32 -26.58
CA GLY A 33 8.67 -19.42 -25.78
C GLY A 33 9.59 -20.20 -24.86
N CYS A 34 10.55 -20.94 -25.43
CA CYS A 34 11.62 -21.55 -24.65
C CYS A 34 12.45 -20.45 -23.98
N HIS A 35 12.04 -20.04 -22.80
CA HIS A 35 12.83 -19.18 -21.94
C HIS A 35 14.01 -19.99 -21.37
N HIS A 36 15.09 -19.30 -21.02
CA HIS A 36 16.24 -19.93 -20.37
C HIS A 36 15.80 -20.69 -19.10
N PRO A 37 16.24 -21.94 -18.86
CA PRO A 37 15.75 -22.75 -17.74
C PRO A 37 16.01 -22.14 -16.36
N VAL A 38 17.06 -21.33 -16.24
CA VAL A 38 17.42 -20.64 -14.99
C VAL A 38 17.01 -19.16 -15.04
N MET A 39 17.27 -18.49 -16.16
CA MET A 39 17.18 -17.02 -16.28
C MET A 39 15.85 -16.59 -16.90
N GLY A 40 14.94 -17.51 -17.17
CA GLY A 40 13.77 -17.29 -18.00
C GLY A 40 12.64 -16.52 -17.33
N ARG A 41 12.51 -16.58 -16.01
CA ARG A 41 11.46 -15.95 -15.19
C ARG A 41 12.04 -15.60 -13.80
N PRO A 42 12.99 -14.66 -13.72
CA PRO A 42 13.62 -14.32 -12.46
C PRO A 42 12.63 -13.58 -11.54
N ALA A 43 12.66 -13.90 -10.25
CA ALA A 43 12.08 -13.05 -9.21
C ALA A 43 13.21 -12.43 -8.39
N ILE A 44 13.11 -11.14 -8.10
CA ILE A 44 14.07 -10.40 -7.28
C ILE A 44 13.42 -10.13 -5.92
N VAL A 45 14.12 -10.45 -4.85
CA VAL A 45 13.75 -10.13 -3.47
C VAL A 45 14.95 -9.49 -2.80
N GLY A 46 14.72 -8.69 -1.76
CA GLY A 46 15.80 -8.03 -1.07
C GLY A 46 15.38 -6.75 -0.36
N ALA A 47 16.40 -5.93 -0.13
CA ALA A 47 16.33 -4.68 0.59
C ALA A 47 16.52 -3.49 -0.37
N SER A 48 17.17 -2.44 0.12
CA SER A 48 17.27 -1.14 -0.53
C SER A 48 18.22 -1.12 -1.73
N ALA A 49 19.24 -1.97 -1.78
CA ALA A 49 20.10 -2.05 -2.95
C ALA A 49 19.33 -2.70 -4.11
N SER A 50 18.67 -3.83 -3.87
CA SER A 50 17.86 -4.49 -4.92
C SER A 50 16.70 -3.62 -5.40
N SER A 51 16.16 -2.76 -4.53
CA SER A 51 15.09 -1.81 -4.88
C SER A 51 15.60 -0.50 -5.47
N GLY A 52 16.91 -0.36 -5.72
CA GLY A 52 17.45 0.81 -6.40
C GLY A 52 17.49 2.11 -5.60
N VAL A 53 17.53 2.07 -4.27
CA VAL A 53 17.55 3.30 -3.45
C VAL A 53 18.76 4.16 -3.83
N GLY A 54 18.49 5.38 -4.30
CA GLY A 54 19.50 6.36 -4.71
C GLY A 54 20.22 6.03 -6.03
N ALA A 55 19.91 4.90 -6.67
CA ALA A 55 20.50 4.53 -7.94
C ALA A 55 19.75 5.25 -9.07
N GLU A 56 20.40 6.26 -9.63
CA GLU A 56 19.79 7.13 -10.64
C GLU A 56 20.69 7.29 -11.87
N ILE A 57 20.07 7.53 -13.02
CA ILE A 57 20.74 7.93 -14.27
C ILE A 57 20.09 9.20 -14.82
N PRO A 58 20.83 10.04 -15.56
CA PRO A 58 20.23 11.18 -16.25
C PRO A 58 19.14 10.72 -17.23
N SER A 59 18.04 11.47 -17.28
CA SER A 59 17.01 11.28 -18.30
C SER A 59 17.63 11.39 -19.70
N PRO A 60 17.26 10.51 -20.66
CA PRO A 60 17.69 10.65 -22.04
C PRO A 60 17.02 11.83 -22.75
N ASP A 61 15.98 12.43 -22.16
CA ASP A 61 15.33 13.62 -22.70
C ASP A 61 16.22 14.86 -22.48
N PRO A 62 16.77 15.45 -23.55
CA PRO A 62 17.63 16.62 -23.45
C PRO A 62 16.89 17.89 -22.98
N GLU A 63 15.56 17.93 -23.08
CA GLU A 63 14.76 19.07 -22.61
C GLU A 63 14.59 19.06 -21.08
N ASP A 64 14.77 17.90 -20.44
CA ASP A 64 14.73 17.75 -18.98
C ASP A 64 16.07 17.32 -18.40
N SER A 65 17.10 18.14 -18.64
CA SER A 65 18.45 17.89 -18.12
C SER A 65 18.57 17.86 -16.59
N SER A 66 17.51 18.25 -15.87
CA SER A 66 17.41 18.13 -14.41
C SER A 66 16.84 16.79 -13.94
N ASP A 67 16.18 16.05 -14.82
CA ASP A 67 15.50 14.82 -14.44
C ASP A 67 16.43 13.62 -14.44
N THR A 68 16.25 12.81 -13.40
CA THR A 68 16.88 11.51 -13.24
C THR A 68 15.82 10.41 -13.26
N ILE A 69 16.24 9.25 -13.75
CA ILE A 69 15.44 8.02 -13.79
C ILE A 69 16.01 7.08 -12.74
N SER A 70 15.16 6.60 -11.83
CA SER A 70 15.52 5.58 -10.85
C SER A 70 15.83 4.24 -11.55
N VAL A 71 16.84 3.54 -11.04
CA VAL A 71 17.31 2.25 -11.55
C VAL A 71 17.32 1.26 -10.41
N ASP A 72 16.67 0.11 -10.60
CA ASP A 72 16.70 -1.00 -9.66
C ASP A 72 17.45 -2.21 -10.23
N LEU A 73 17.43 -3.32 -9.49
CA LEU A 73 18.07 -4.56 -9.93
C LEU A 73 17.31 -5.23 -11.09
N GLU A 74 16.02 -4.96 -11.29
CA GLU A 74 15.25 -5.43 -12.46
C GLU A 74 15.75 -4.78 -13.74
N ALA A 75 15.91 -3.45 -13.76
CA ALA A 75 16.48 -2.74 -14.90
C ALA A 75 17.91 -3.23 -15.19
N SER A 76 18.69 -3.47 -14.14
CA SER A 76 20.05 -4.02 -14.25
C SER A 76 20.05 -5.43 -14.85
N TYR A 77 19.16 -6.32 -14.38
CA TYR A 77 18.99 -7.66 -14.95
C TYR A 77 18.70 -7.61 -16.45
N ASP A 78 17.74 -6.78 -16.85
CA ASP A 78 17.27 -6.65 -18.23
C ASP A 78 18.35 -6.13 -19.20
N THR A 79 19.42 -5.51 -18.68
CA THR A 79 20.59 -5.07 -19.46
C THR A 79 21.75 -6.06 -19.44
N VAL A 80 21.91 -6.80 -18.34
CA VAL A 80 23.03 -7.73 -18.16
C VAL A 80 22.72 -9.09 -18.77
N VAL A 81 21.48 -9.56 -18.71
CA VAL A 81 21.08 -10.90 -19.14
C VAL A 81 20.68 -10.86 -20.61
N LEU A 82 21.39 -11.65 -21.44
CA LEU A 82 21.17 -11.75 -22.88
C LEU A 82 20.28 -12.93 -23.25
N ALA A 83 20.25 -13.97 -22.42
CA ALA A 83 19.41 -15.14 -22.61
C ALA A 83 17.93 -14.75 -22.73
N SER A 84 17.13 -15.51 -23.48
CA SER A 84 15.70 -15.21 -23.58
C SER A 84 15.00 -15.36 -22.23
N HIS A 85 14.42 -14.27 -21.75
CA HIS A 85 13.74 -14.20 -20.46
C HIS A 85 12.43 -13.41 -20.56
N ARG A 86 11.52 -13.72 -19.65
CA ARG A 86 10.45 -12.81 -19.27
C ARG A 86 11.05 -11.70 -18.44
N ARG A 87 10.39 -10.55 -18.49
CA ARG A 87 10.66 -9.44 -17.60
C ARG A 87 10.80 -9.94 -16.15
N PRO A 88 11.87 -9.54 -15.42
CA PRO A 88 11.99 -9.82 -14.01
C PRO A 88 10.84 -9.22 -13.22
N LEU A 89 10.53 -9.85 -12.10
CA LEU A 89 9.58 -9.31 -11.14
C LEU A 89 10.34 -8.91 -9.88
N ASN A 90 10.42 -7.60 -9.62
CA ASN A 90 11.03 -7.08 -8.42
C ASN A 90 10.03 -6.98 -7.26
N PHE A 91 10.31 -7.72 -6.19
CA PHE A 91 9.58 -7.67 -4.93
C PHE A 91 10.41 -7.09 -3.79
N SER A 92 11.63 -6.63 -4.06
CA SER A 92 12.48 -5.98 -3.05
C SER A 92 11.86 -4.69 -2.51
N SER A 93 12.38 -4.21 -1.38
CA SER A 93 11.84 -3.00 -0.76
C SER A 93 12.91 -2.20 -0.03
N GLY A 94 12.95 -0.89 -0.28
CA GLY A 94 13.74 0.05 0.52
C GLY A 94 13.32 0.14 1.99
N PHE A 95 12.14 -0.39 2.36
CA PHE A 95 11.63 -0.43 3.74
C PHE A 95 11.87 -1.75 4.46
N HIS A 96 12.63 -2.67 3.85
CA HIS A 96 12.92 -3.99 4.41
C HIS A 96 13.51 -3.92 5.83
N PHE A 97 14.18 -2.82 6.19
CA PHE A 97 14.78 -2.58 7.51
C PHE A 97 13.79 -2.49 8.69
N ARG A 98 12.50 -2.26 8.44
CA ARG A 98 11.50 -2.08 9.52
C ARG A 98 11.17 -3.40 10.21
N ASP A 99 11.05 -4.46 9.42
CA ASP A 99 10.76 -5.82 9.86
C ASP A 99 11.29 -6.79 8.79
N PRO A 100 12.61 -7.12 8.85
CA PRO A 100 13.24 -7.91 7.81
C PRO A 100 12.69 -9.34 7.73
N THR A 101 12.28 -9.92 8.87
CA THR A 101 11.67 -11.24 8.92
C THR A 101 10.34 -11.27 8.16
N GLU A 102 9.40 -10.38 8.51
CA GLU A 102 8.08 -10.36 7.89
C GLU A 102 8.13 -9.84 6.45
N SER A 103 9.01 -8.88 6.18
CA SER A 103 9.28 -8.42 4.82
C SER A 103 9.78 -9.56 3.94
N THR A 104 10.80 -10.32 4.38
CA THR A 104 11.31 -11.49 3.66
C THR A 104 10.20 -12.49 3.39
N ARG A 105 9.42 -12.84 4.41
CA ARG A 105 8.33 -13.83 4.28
C ARG A 105 7.32 -13.42 3.20
N ARG A 106 6.91 -12.16 3.19
CA ARG A 106 5.97 -11.62 2.18
C ARG A 106 6.59 -11.58 0.78
N GLN A 107 7.84 -11.14 0.66
CA GLN A 107 8.54 -11.09 -0.62
C GLN A 107 8.71 -12.49 -1.22
N LEU A 108 9.14 -13.47 -0.42
CA LEU A 108 9.30 -14.85 -0.85
C LEU A 108 7.97 -15.49 -1.27
N GLN A 109 6.89 -15.29 -0.48
CA GLN A 109 5.57 -15.78 -0.86
C GLN A 109 5.14 -15.23 -2.22
N ARG A 110 5.21 -13.91 -2.41
CA ARG A 110 4.85 -13.25 -3.68
C ARG A 110 5.72 -13.74 -4.83
N ALA A 111 7.04 -13.87 -4.60
CA ALA A 111 7.95 -14.38 -5.60
C ALA A 111 7.55 -15.79 -6.02
N MET A 112 7.33 -16.70 -5.08
CA MET A 112 6.98 -18.10 -5.37
C MET A 112 5.61 -18.24 -6.04
N ASP A 113 4.65 -17.36 -5.75
CA ASP A 113 3.34 -17.32 -6.43
C ASP A 113 3.45 -17.04 -7.94
N THR A 114 4.61 -16.58 -8.42
CA THR A 114 4.87 -16.31 -9.84
C THR A 114 5.53 -17.46 -10.61
N ASP A 115 5.76 -18.60 -9.93
CA ASP A 115 6.50 -19.75 -10.48
C ASP A 115 7.85 -19.33 -11.12
N PRO A 116 8.76 -18.72 -10.34
CA PRO A 116 10.01 -18.19 -10.88
C PRO A 116 10.98 -19.31 -11.27
N SER A 117 11.83 -19.06 -12.28
CA SER A 117 12.90 -19.99 -12.68
C SER A 117 14.19 -19.82 -11.88
N CYS A 118 14.38 -18.65 -11.29
CA CYS A 118 15.43 -18.38 -10.32
C CYS A 118 14.99 -17.27 -9.37
N LEU A 119 15.61 -17.25 -8.19
CA LEU A 119 15.46 -16.20 -7.20
C LEU A 119 16.77 -15.42 -7.09
N ILE A 120 16.70 -14.09 -7.14
CA ILE A 120 17.84 -13.19 -6.94
C ILE A 120 17.63 -12.43 -5.62
N ALA A 121 18.50 -12.68 -4.65
CA ALA A 121 18.38 -12.22 -3.26
C ALA A 121 19.72 -11.63 -2.74
N ILE A 122 20.30 -10.68 -3.48
CA ILE A 122 21.67 -10.20 -3.23
C ILE A 122 21.82 -9.48 -1.89
N ASP A 123 20.83 -8.70 -1.46
CA ASP A 123 20.88 -7.92 -0.23
C ASP A 123 19.80 -8.32 0.79
N LEU A 124 19.15 -9.48 0.59
CA LEU A 124 18.03 -9.94 1.43
C LEU A 124 18.44 -10.11 2.90
N LEU A 125 19.63 -10.66 3.15
CA LEU A 125 20.11 -10.93 4.52
C LEU A 125 20.57 -9.68 5.26
N PHE A 126 20.77 -8.55 4.57
CA PHE A 126 21.42 -7.36 5.12
C PHE A 126 20.80 -6.91 6.45
N TRP A 127 19.49 -6.68 6.48
CA TRP A 127 18.83 -6.13 7.66
C TRP A 127 18.60 -7.16 8.77
N SER A 128 18.63 -8.47 8.48
CA SER A 128 18.60 -9.51 9.52
C SER A 128 19.85 -9.46 10.41
N ALA A 129 21.00 -9.13 9.80
CA ALA A 129 22.25 -8.94 10.51
C ALA A 129 22.40 -7.55 11.13
N HIS A 130 21.70 -6.53 10.60
CA HIS A 130 21.76 -5.13 11.05
C HIS A 130 20.52 -4.68 11.84
N LEU A 131 19.91 -5.62 12.58
CA LEU A 131 18.84 -5.31 13.51
C LEU A 131 19.33 -4.38 14.63
N PRO A 132 18.48 -3.45 15.11
CA PRO A 132 18.83 -2.63 16.26
C PRO A 132 18.92 -3.51 17.52
N VAL A 133 19.99 -3.31 18.28
CA VAL A 133 20.15 -3.87 19.63
C VAL A 133 20.22 -2.73 20.65
N ASP A 134 19.94 -3.03 21.92
CA ASP A 134 20.10 -2.00 22.95
C ASP A 134 21.59 -1.62 23.08
N GLU A 135 21.89 -0.35 23.35
CA GLU A 135 23.28 0.17 23.40
C GLU A 135 24.14 -0.59 24.42
N ASP A 136 23.55 -1.05 25.52
CA ASP A 136 24.20 -1.87 26.55
C ASP A 136 24.43 -3.33 26.14
N ALA A 137 23.83 -3.78 25.05
CA ALA A 137 24.07 -5.09 24.44
C ALA A 137 25.18 -5.08 23.38
N LEU A 138 25.70 -3.92 22.97
CA LEU A 138 26.75 -3.83 21.94
C LEU A 138 28.05 -4.52 22.38
N GLY A 139 28.60 -5.34 21.50
CA GLY A 139 29.80 -6.15 21.73
C GLY A 139 29.59 -7.31 22.71
N THR A 140 28.34 -7.66 23.04
CA THR A 140 28.03 -8.71 24.01
C THR A 140 27.54 -10.01 23.33
N GLU A 141 27.52 -11.10 24.09
CA GLU A 141 26.91 -12.36 23.66
C GLU A 141 25.42 -12.22 23.34
N GLU A 142 24.72 -11.27 23.98
CA GLU A 142 23.31 -11.01 23.72
C GLU A 142 23.07 -10.41 22.34
N GLU A 143 23.91 -9.46 21.90
CA GLU A 143 23.88 -8.95 20.53
C GLU A 143 24.09 -10.09 19.53
N SER A 144 25.16 -10.87 19.71
CA SER A 144 25.48 -12.00 18.83
C SER A 144 24.30 -12.97 18.73
N ARG A 145 23.73 -13.37 19.87
CA ARG A 145 22.57 -14.26 19.94
C ARG A 145 21.35 -13.70 19.19
N ARG A 146 21.05 -12.41 19.33
CA ARG A 146 19.91 -11.77 18.65
C ARG A 146 20.10 -11.71 17.13
N ARG A 147 21.27 -11.29 16.65
CA ARG A 147 21.57 -11.21 15.21
C ARG A 147 21.62 -12.60 14.56
N HIS A 148 22.23 -13.59 15.22
CA HIS A 148 22.17 -14.98 14.77
C HIS A 148 20.73 -15.51 14.71
N ALA A 149 19.92 -15.28 15.74
CA ALA A 149 18.53 -15.73 15.74
C ALA A 149 17.72 -15.16 14.57
N SER A 150 17.90 -13.87 14.25
CA SER A 150 17.25 -13.27 13.08
C SER A 150 17.75 -13.83 11.76
N LEU A 151 19.07 -14.05 11.63
CA LEU A 151 19.64 -14.69 10.46
C LEU A 151 19.06 -16.11 10.27
N GLU A 152 19.02 -16.93 11.32
CA GLU A 152 18.45 -18.28 11.25
C GLU A 152 16.97 -18.26 10.85
N GLU A 153 16.20 -17.29 11.34
CA GLU A 153 14.79 -17.15 10.98
C GLU A 153 14.63 -16.87 9.48
N VAL A 154 15.43 -15.96 8.92
CA VAL A 154 15.41 -15.65 7.49
C VAL A 154 15.93 -16.82 6.65
N LEU A 155 17.01 -17.49 7.07
CA LEU A 155 17.52 -18.69 6.39
C LEU A 155 16.50 -19.83 6.40
N GLY A 156 15.77 -20.02 7.51
CA GLY A 156 14.68 -20.99 7.61
C GLY A 156 13.54 -20.76 6.61
N GLN A 157 13.28 -19.50 6.24
CA GLN A 157 12.29 -19.18 5.20
C GLN A 157 12.76 -19.56 3.79
N LEU A 158 14.09 -19.62 3.57
CA LEU A 158 14.68 -19.98 2.28
C LEU A 158 14.80 -21.51 2.07
N GLU A 159 14.75 -22.32 3.14
CA GLU A 159 14.91 -23.79 3.07
C GLU A 159 13.90 -24.47 2.13
N ALA A 160 12.69 -23.93 1.99
CA ALA A 160 11.65 -24.50 1.15
C ALA A 160 11.83 -24.22 -0.36
N ILE A 161 12.82 -23.41 -0.74
CA ILE A 161 13.02 -22.95 -2.11
C ILE A 161 13.96 -23.90 -2.85
N GLU A 162 13.43 -24.65 -3.82
CA GLU A 162 14.19 -25.66 -4.57
C GLU A 162 14.79 -25.14 -5.90
N ILE A 163 14.36 -23.97 -6.37
CA ILE A 163 14.86 -23.37 -7.61
C ILE A 163 16.27 -22.77 -7.41
N PRO A 164 17.05 -22.55 -8.49
CA PRO A 164 18.31 -21.82 -8.40
C PRO A 164 18.13 -20.46 -7.70
N MET A 165 18.99 -20.20 -6.71
CA MET A 165 18.96 -18.96 -5.94
C MET A 165 20.34 -18.31 -5.91
N VAL A 166 20.39 -17.03 -6.22
CA VAL A 166 21.54 -16.17 -5.96
C VAL A 166 21.31 -15.47 -4.62
N LEU A 167 22.22 -15.65 -3.66
CA LEU A 167 22.13 -15.07 -2.32
C LEU A 167 23.42 -14.31 -2.03
N GLY A 168 23.33 -13.06 -1.58
CA GLY A 168 24.53 -12.31 -1.24
C GLY A 168 24.98 -12.54 0.21
N TYR A 169 26.29 -12.42 0.42
CA TYR A 169 26.84 -12.25 1.76
C TYR A 169 26.35 -10.94 2.39
N ILE A 170 26.41 -10.87 3.71
CA ILE A 170 26.11 -9.66 4.46
C ILE A 170 27.32 -8.72 4.34
N PRO A 171 27.20 -7.57 3.62
CA PRO A 171 28.30 -6.62 3.52
C PRO A 171 28.51 -5.86 4.85
N PRO A 172 29.75 -5.37 5.11
CA PRO A 172 30.01 -4.51 6.24
C PRO A 172 29.43 -3.12 6.04
N ILE A 173 29.08 -2.47 7.15
CA ILE A 173 28.81 -1.03 7.23
C ILE A 173 30.02 -0.38 7.87
N ASP A 174 30.56 0.66 7.23
CA ASP A 174 31.54 1.54 7.87
C ASP A 174 30.78 2.66 8.60
N PRO A 175 30.74 2.66 9.95
CA PRO A 175 30.01 3.66 10.73
C PRO A 175 30.59 5.07 10.58
N ASP A 176 31.86 5.21 10.16
CA ASP A 176 32.48 6.51 9.94
C ASP A 176 32.10 7.11 8.58
N LEU A 177 31.56 6.29 7.66
CA LEU A 177 31.20 6.70 6.31
C LEU A 177 29.68 6.84 6.09
N ILE A 178 28.85 6.33 6.99
CA ILE A 178 27.39 6.27 6.81
C ILE A 178 26.68 7.20 7.80
N GLU A 179 26.04 8.25 7.28
CA GLU A 179 25.34 9.25 8.11
C GLU A 179 23.94 8.80 8.58
N PHE A 180 23.37 7.76 7.97
CA PHE A 180 21.95 7.40 8.13
C PHE A 180 21.68 6.08 8.87
N VAL A 181 22.72 5.43 9.39
CA VAL A 181 22.58 4.17 10.14
C VAL A 181 23.08 4.37 11.55
N ASP A 182 22.19 4.15 12.52
CA ASP A 182 22.54 4.22 13.94
C ASP A 182 23.59 3.15 14.30
N ILE A 183 24.54 3.51 15.17
CA ILE A 183 25.65 2.63 15.57
C ILE A 183 25.17 1.31 16.17
N ASP A 184 23.99 1.31 16.79
CA ASP A 184 23.34 0.15 17.40
C ASP A 184 22.90 -0.92 16.38
N ARG A 185 23.02 -0.62 15.09
CA ARG A 185 22.76 -1.53 13.97
C ARG A 185 24.02 -2.09 13.34
N VAL A 186 25.19 -1.56 13.66
CA VAL A 186 26.46 -1.94 13.01
C VAL A 186 27.12 -3.07 13.79
N PRO A 187 27.16 -4.32 13.27
CA PRO A 187 27.83 -5.42 13.96
C PRO A 187 29.35 -5.19 13.94
N SER A 188 30.06 -5.74 14.93
CA SER A 188 31.51 -5.81 14.85
C SER A 188 31.97 -6.64 13.64
N ARG A 189 33.17 -6.40 13.12
CA ARG A 189 33.71 -7.20 12.00
C ARG A 189 33.79 -8.69 12.34
N GLU A 190 34.18 -9.02 13.57
CA GLU A 190 34.23 -10.40 14.06
C GLU A 190 32.84 -11.05 14.02
N LEU A 191 31.80 -10.36 14.52
CA LEU A 191 30.44 -10.88 14.48
C LEU A 191 29.91 -11.02 13.05
N LEU A 192 30.23 -10.07 12.18
CA LEU A 192 29.84 -10.13 10.77
C LEU A 192 30.51 -11.29 10.04
N ASP A 193 31.80 -11.53 10.29
CA ASP A 193 32.54 -12.67 9.73
C ASP A 193 31.92 -14.00 10.22
N ASP A 194 31.52 -14.08 11.50
CA ASP A 194 30.82 -15.25 12.07
C ASP A 194 29.43 -15.48 11.43
N LEU A 195 28.65 -14.41 11.22
CA LEU A 195 27.36 -14.48 10.52
C LEU A 195 27.53 -14.95 9.07
N ASN A 196 28.52 -14.42 8.35
CA ASN A 196 28.81 -14.83 6.98
C ASN A 196 29.32 -16.28 6.91
N ALA A 197 30.17 -16.72 7.85
CA ALA A 197 30.57 -18.12 7.95
C ALA A 197 29.36 -19.06 8.15
N ARG A 198 28.36 -18.62 8.91
CA ARG A 198 27.10 -19.36 9.07
C ARG A 198 26.30 -19.43 7.76
N VAL A 199 26.24 -18.34 6.98
CA VAL A 199 25.62 -18.32 5.64
C VAL A 199 26.33 -19.28 4.69
N GLU A 200 27.67 -19.34 4.70
CA GLU A 200 28.43 -20.31 3.90
C GLU A 200 28.09 -21.75 4.24
N GLN A 201 28.06 -22.05 5.54
CA GLN A 201 27.70 -23.38 6.01
C GLN A 201 26.28 -23.75 5.55
N TRP A 202 25.32 -22.84 5.69
CA TRP A 202 23.95 -23.06 5.21
C TRP A 202 23.93 -23.31 3.70
N ALA A 203 24.56 -22.46 2.89
CA ALA A 203 24.56 -22.60 1.44
C ALA A 203 25.27 -23.88 0.96
N ALA A 204 26.29 -24.37 1.68
CA ALA A 204 26.96 -25.63 1.35
C ALA A 204 26.03 -26.85 1.47
N GLU A 205 24.99 -26.77 2.30
CA GLU A 205 23.95 -27.80 2.46
C GLU A 205 22.85 -27.69 1.39
N HIS A 206 22.80 -26.58 0.65
CA HIS A 206 21.75 -26.24 -0.32
C HIS A 206 22.33 -26.07 -1.74
N PRO A 207 22.40 -27.15 -2.55
CA PRO A 207 23.14 -27.14 -3.82
C PRO A 207 22.54 -26.22 -4.90
N ASN A 208 21.29 -25.78 -4.73
CA ASN A 208 20.63 -24.79 -5.57
C ASN A 208 21.04 -23.34 -5.24
N VAL A 209 21.83 -23.10 -4.20
CA VAL A 209 22.28 -21.77 -3.78
C VAL A 209 23.65 -21.44 -4.36
N VAL A 210 23.73 -20.22 -4.90
CA VAL A 210 24.94 -19.57 -5.41
C VAL A 210 25.17 -18.32 -4.59
N LEU A 211 26.32 -18.26 -3.90
CA LEU A 211 26.67 -17.12 -3.08
C LEU A 211 27.35 -16.02 -3.91
N VAL A 212 27.01 -14.77 -3.64
CA VAL A 212 27.62 -13.57 -4.23
C VAL A 212 28.32 -12.78 -3.15
N ASP A 213 29.64 -12.61 -3.30
CA ASP A 213 30.49 -11.87 -2.36
C ASP A 213 30.30 -10.35 -2.46
N PHE A 214 29.14 -9.90 -1.97
CA PHE A 214 28.79 -8.49 -1.90
C PHE A 214 29.68 -7.74 -0.90
N GLY A 215 30.10 -8.40 0.19
CA GLY A 215 31.04 -7.83 1.16
C GLY A 215 32.38 -7.45 0.52
N ARG A 216 32.97 -8.34 -0.28
CA ARG A 216 34.20 -8.04 -1.03
C ARG A 216 34.02 -6.94 -2.06
N PHE A 217 32.86 -6.86 -2.71
CA PHE A 217 32.54 -5.73 -3.59
C PHE A 217 32.61 -4.42 -2.82
N ILE A 218 31.94 -4.33 -1.66
CA ILE A 218 31.96 -3.13 -0.81
C ILE A 218 33.38 -2.84 -0.27
N ASP A 219 34.09 -3.83 0.26
CA ASP A 219 35.47 -3.67 0.74
C ASP A 219 36.38 -3.13 -0.39
N SER A 220 36.21 -3.60 -1.63
CA SER A 220 36.97 -3.12 -2.79
C SER A 220 36.62 -1.67 -3.18
N VAL A 221 35.35 -1.27 -3.00
CA VAL A 221 34.92 0.12 -3.22
C VAL A 221 35.52 1.04 -2.16
N TYR A 222 35.45 0.68 -0.88
CA TYR A 222 35.99 1.48 0.22
C TYR A 222 37.51 1.59 0.21
N ALA A 223 38.21 0.53 -0.20
CA ALA A 223 39.66 0.57 -0.36
C ALA A 223 40.12 1.48 -1.52
N GLU A 224 39.21 1.84 -2.44
CA GLU A 224 39.51 2.54 -3.69
C GLU A 224 40.62 1.83 -4.51
N ASP A 225 40.71 0.50 -4.37
CA ASP A 225 41.72 -0.30 -5.04
C ASP A 225 41.29 -0.63 -6.46
N ALA A 226 42.24 -0.65 -7.38
CA ALA A 226 41.95 -1.13 -8.73
C ALA A 226 41.56 -2.61 -8.70
N ALA A 227 40.35 -2.93 -9.14
CA ALA A 227 39.80 -4.28 -9.09
C ALA A 227 39.39 -4.78 -10.48
N THR A 228 39.33 -6.10 -10.65
CA THR A 228 38.69 -6.73 -11.81
C THR A 228 37.45 -7.47 -11.34
N ILE A 229 36.28 -7.04 -11.80
CA ILE A 229 34.98 -7.56 -11.37
C ILE A 229 34.21 -8.02 -12.61
N ALA A 230 33.80 -9.28 -12.61
CA ALA A 230 33.10 -9.92 -13.72
C ALA A 230 33.79 -9.69 -15.10
N GLY A 231 35.13 -9.66 -15.12
CA GLY A 231 35.93 -9.42 -16.32
C GLY A 231 36.18 -7.94 -16.69
N ASN A 232 35.60 -6.97 -15.96
CA ASN A 232 35.84 -5.55 -16.17
C ASN A 232 36.88 -5.04 -15.19
N ARG A 233 37.83 -4.24 -15.68
CA ARG A 233 38.81 -3.55 -14.85
C ARG A 233 38.28 -2.18 -14.45
N PHE A 234 38.31 -1.89 -13.16
CA PHE A 234 38.01 -0.59 -12.57
C PHE A 234 39.28 -0.05 -11.91
N ASP A 235 39.59 1.22 -12.11
CA ASP A 235 40.54 1.94 -11.25
C ASP A 235 39.86 2.43 -9.96
N GLY A 236 40.62 2.98 -9.02
CA GLY A 236 40.08 3.41 -7.71
C GLY A 236 38.96 4.43 -7.79
N ALA A 237 39.07 5.42 -8.69
CA ALA A 237 38.02 6.41 -8.89
C ALA A 237 36.76 5.78 -9.51
N GLN A 238 36.94 4.84 -10.44
CA GLN A 238 35.84 4.09 -11.02
C GLN A 238 35.16 3.16 -10.02
N MET A 239 35.92 2.57 -9.09
CA MET A 239 35.39 1.76 -7.98
C MET A 239 34.56 2.61 -7.03
N ARG A 240 35.08 3.78 -6.62
CA ARG A 240 34.34 4.75 -5.80
C ARG A 240 33.00 5.14 -6.44
N GLY A 241 32.99 5.33 -7.77
CA GLY A 241 31.76 5.65 -8.52
C GLY A 241 30.74 4.51 -8.66
N LEU A 242 30.98 3.34 -8.07
CA LEU A 242 30.00 2.24 -8.00
C LEU A 242 29.08 2.36 -6.79
N MET A 243 29.39 3.24 -5.82
CA MET A 243 28.57 3.51 -4.64
C MET A 243 28.10 4.96 -4.62
N ASN A 244 26.90 5.17 -4.09
CA ASN A 244 26.33 6.50 -3.87
C ASN A 244 27.12 7.26 -2.80
N GLU A 245 26.83 8.55 -2.67
CA GLU A 245 27.47 9.41 -1.67
C GLU A 245 27.19 8.98 -0.22
N ASP A 246 26.08 8.25 -0.01
CA ASP A 246 25.73 7.68 1.29
C ASP A 246 26.60 6.50 1.72
N ASN A 247 27.54 6.06 0.86
CA ASN A 247 28.44 4.92 1.07
C ASN A 247 27.73 3.59 1.35
N LEU A 248 26.41 3.50 1.20
CA LEU A 248 25.62 2.34 1.57
C LEU A 248 24.93 1.72 0.36
N HIS A 249 24.42 2.54 -0.55
CA HIS A 249 23.69 2.07 -1.71
C HIS A 249 24.57 2.12 -2.97
N PRO A 250 24.49 1.10 -3.84
CA PRO A 250 25.16 1.14 -5.14
C PRO A 250 24.55 2.22 -6.05
N THR A 251 25.38 2.82 -6.91
CA THR A 251 24.87 3.62 -8.03
C THR A 251 24.18 2.72 -9.06
N ALA A 252 23.52 3.29 -10.07
CA ALA A 252 23.01 2.52 -11.21
C ALA A 252 24.09 1.64 -11.88
N LYS A 253 25.33 2.16 -11.95
CA LYS A 253 26.48 1.39 -12.44
C LYS A 253 26.90 0.30 -11.45
N GLY A 254 26.83 0.57 -10.16
CA GLY A 254 27.04 -0.43 -9.10
C GLY A 254 26.05 -1.59 -9.21
N LEU A 255 24.76 -1.33 -9.44
CA LEU A 255 23.74 -2.37 -9.62
C LEU A 255 24.00 -3.26 -10.84
N VAL A 256 24.40 -2.67 -11.96
CA VAL A 256 24.85 -3.41 -13.14
C VAL A 256 26.02 -4.33 -12.79
N VAL A 257 27.03 -3.82 -12.08
CA VAL A 257 28.19 -4.62 -11.67
C VAL A 257 27.80 -5.73 -10.69
N LEU A 258 26.91 -5.48 -9.73
CA LEU A 258 26.38 -6.50 -8.83
C LEU A 258 25.66 -7.61 -9.58
N MET A 259 24.85 -7.25 -10.58
CA MET A 259 24.17 -8.24 -11.42
C MET A 259 25.18 -9.04 -12.28
N GLN A 260 26.25 -8.41 -12.74
CA GLN A 260 27.34 -9.09 -13.44
C GLN A 260 28.11 -10.06 -12.53
N ILE A 261 28.33 -9.73 -11.25
CA ILE A 261 28.92 -10.66 -10.27
C ILE A 261 28.00 -11.88 -10.12
N ALA A 262 26.70 -11.66 -9.91
CA ALA A 262 25.73 -12.75 -9.80
C ALA A 262 25.70 -13.67 -11.04
N CYS A 263 25.76 -13.11 -12.24
CA CYS A 263 25.83 -13.90 -13.47
C CYS A 263 27.16 -14.67 -13.57
N ALA A 264 28.28 -14.06 -13.19
CA ALA A 264 29.58 -14.74 -13.17
C ALA A 264 29.60 -15.94 -12.21
N GLU A 265 28.96 -15.82 -11.05
CA GLU A 265 28.84 -16.93 -10.08
C GLU A 265 27.91 -18.04 -10.58
N LEU A 266 26.80 -17.69 -11.24
CA LEU A 266 25.93 -18.67 -11.92
C LEU A 266 26.66 -19.41 -13.04
N GLU A 267 27.47 -18.70 -13.83
CA GLU A 267 28.31 -19.29 -14.88
C GLU A 267 29.37 -20.22 -14.30
N ALA A 268 30.05 -19.81 -13.22
CA ALA A 268 31.04 -20.62 -12.53
C ALA A 268 30.45 -21.95 -11.98
N ARG A 269 29.15 -21.96 -11.65
CA ARG A 269 28.40 -23.16 -11.26
C ARG A 269 27.84 -23.96 -12.44
N GLY A 270 28.03 -23.48 -13.68
CA GLY A 270 27.54 -24.12 -14.90
C GLY A 270 26.02 -24.07 -15.05
N LEU A 271 25.35 -23.11 -14.39
CA LEU A 271 23.90 -22.92 -14.46
C LEU A 271 23.49 -22.06 -15.66
N ILE A 272 24.39 -21.21 -16.14
CA ILE A 272 24.26 -20.39 -17.35
C ILE A 272 25.58 -20.48 -18.16
N GLY A 273 25.52 -20.17 -19.45
CA GLY A 273 26.68 -20.06 -20.32
C GLY A 273 27.22 -18.62 -20.44
N PRO A 274 28.46 -18.43 -20.91
CA PRO A 274 29.04 -17.10 -21.15
C PRO A 274 28.27 -16.28 -22.20
N GLU A 275 27.45 -16.90 -23.03
CA GLU A 275 26.57 -16.26 -24.01
C GLU A 275 25.25 -15.74 -23.43
N ASP A 276 24.88 -16.20 -22.23
CA ASP A 276 23.59 -15.89 -21.60
C ASP A 276 23.57 -14.51 -20.92
N TRP A 277 24.73 -13.88 -20.78
CA TRP A 277 24.89 -12.59 -20.11
C TRP A 277 26.05 -11.79 -20.70
N GLN A 278 26.06 -10.48 -20.47
CA GLN A 278 27.09 -9.58 -20.96
C GLN A 278 28.00 -9.07 -19.84
N SER A 279 29.25 -9.51 -19.89
CA SER A 279 30.29 -9.06 -18.97
C SER A 279 30.72 -7.63 -19.18
N ARG A 280 30.41 -6.96 -20.30
CA ARG A 280 30.86 -5.58 -20.57
C ARG A 280 29.99 -4.53 -19.90
N THR A 281 30.44 -3.95 -18.78
CA THR A 281 29.68 -2.92 -18.03
C THR A 281 29.30 -1.72 -18.91
N ASP A 282 30.18 -1.29 -19.83
CA ASP A 282 29.91 -0.16 -20.71
C ASP A 282 28.75 -0.40 -21.69
N LEU A 283 28.57 -1.64 -22.14
CA LEU A 283 27.44 -2.02 -22.99
C LEU A 283 26.12 -2.10 -22.20
N ALA A 284 26.16 -2.61 -20.96
CA ALA A 284 24.96 -2.65 -20.10
C ALA A 284 24.49 -1.24 -19.78
N MET A 285 25.41 -0.37 -19.35
CA MET A 285 25.11 1.03 -19.05
C MET A 285 24.53 1.78 -20.25
N LYS A 286 24.97 1.46 -21.47
CA LYS A 286 24.40 2.04 -22.69
C LYS A 286 22.95 1.60 -22.95
N ALA A 287 22.59 0.37 -22.57
CA ALA A 287 21.23 -0.15 -22.72
C ALA A 287 20.29 0.28 -21.57
N LEU A 288 20.85 0.67 -20.43
CA LEU A 288 20.13 0.93 -19.18
C LEU A 288 19.04 2.02 -19.27
N PRO A 289 19.23 3.18 -19.92
CA PRO A 289 18.18 4.21 -19.98
C PRO A 289 16.84 3.69 -20.52
N GLY A 290 16.87 2.90 -21.60
CA GLY A 290 15.65 2.34 -22.19
C GLY A 290 14.97 1.27 -21.32
N LYS A 291 15.71 0.65 -20.39
CA LYS A 291 15.17 -0.34 -19.44
C LYS A 291 14.68 0.34 -18.16
N ALA A 292 15.43 1.30 -17.66
CA ALA A 292 15.09 2.09 -16.48
C ALA A 292 13.79 2.87 -16.69
N GLU A 293 13.53 3.46 -17.86
CA GLU A 293 12.27 4.17 -18.13
C GLU A 293 11.03 3.24 -18.01
N ILE A 294 11.19 1.97 -18.37
CA ILE A 294 10.14 0.93 -18.26
C ILE A 294 9.90 0.50 -16.80
N VAL A 295 10.90 0.66 -15.92
CA VAL A 295 10.80 0.37 -14.48
C VAL A 295 10.34 1.59 -13.70
N ALA A 296 10.92 2.77 -13.94
CA ALA A 296 10.56 4.03 -13.28
C ALA A 296 9.11 4.43 -13.57
N SER A 297 8.57 4.06 -14.72
CA SER A 297 7.13 4.16 -14.99
C SER A 297 6.28 3.15 -14.20
N ARG A 298 6.80 2.52 -13.14
CA ARG A 298 6.10 1.53 -12.30
C ARG A 298 6.36 1.66 -10.80
N ASP A 299 7.54 2.07 -10.37
CA ASP A 299 7.92 1.94 -8.97
C ASP A 299 7.44 3.12 -8.11
N PHE A 300 6.75 2.81 -7.01
CA PHE A 300 6.03 3.75 -6.15
C PHE A 300 6.50 3.58 -4.69
N GLY A 301 7.77 3.94 -4.46
CA GLY A 301 8.42 3.87 -3.14
C GLY A 301 8.22 5.13 -2.30
N PHE A 302 9.14 5.42 -1.37
CA PHE A 302 9.19 6.71 -0.64
C PHE A 302 9.22 7.94 -1.57
N PHE A 303 9.80 7.75 -2.77
CA PHE A 303 9.81 8.72 -3.86
C PHE A 303 8.52 8.70 -4.71
N GLY A 304 7.56 7.82 -4.41
CA GLY A 304 6.26 7.71 -5.07
C GLY A 304 5.45 9.00 -5.02
N LEU A 305 5.60 9.82 -3.98
CA LEU A 305 4.99 11.17 -3.95
C LEU A 305 5.54 12.10 -5.05
N LEU A 306 6.84 12.03 -5.35
CA LEU A 306 7.44 12.79 -6.44
C LEU A 306 7.03 12.21 -7.80
N GLU A 307 6.97 10.88 -7.92
CA GLU A 307 6.45 10.23 -9.13
C GLU A 307 4.95 10.49 -9.34
N LEU A 308 4.12 10.63 -8.29
CA LEU A 308 2.74 11.12 -8.45
C LEU A 308 2.72 12.54 -8.93
N GLU A 309 3.57 13.39 -8.37
CA GLU A 309 3.60 14.78 -8.78
C GLU A 309 4.00 14.88 -10.26
N ARG A 310 4.94 14.04 -10.70
CA ARG A 310 5.34 13.89 -12.11
C ARG A 310 4.22 13.32 -12.97
N ALA A 311 3.62 12.21 -12.57
CA ALA A 311 2.49 11.59 -13.27
C ALA A 311 1.30 12.54 -13.36
N GLN A 312 1.01 13.29 -12.30
CA GLN A 312 0.01 14.35 -12.24
C GLN A 312 0.35 15.48 -13.21
N LYS A 313 1.58 16.01 -13.22
CA LYS A 313 2.00 17.07 -14.15
C LYS A 313 1.88 16.61 -15.61
N ARG A 314 2.32 15.40 -15.91
CA ARG A 314 2.20 14.80 -17.25
C ARG A 314 0.74 14.58 -17.64
N PHE A 315 -0.08 14.13 -16.70
CA PHE A 315 -1.51 13.97 -16.88
C PHE A 315 -2.17 15.32 -17.16
N ASP A 316 -1.90 16.34 -16.35
CA ASP A 316 -2.43 17.68 -16.51
C ASP A 316 -2.00 18.29 -17.86
N ALA A 317 -0.73 18.14 -18.25
CA ALA A 317 -0.23 18.56 -19.55
C ALA A 317 -0.93 17.84 -20.71
N ALA A 318 -1.08 16.51 -20.62
CA ALA A 318 -1.82 15.73 -21.62
C ALA A 318 -3.29 16.18 -21.73
N ILE A 319 -3.91 16.57 -20.61
CA ILE A 319 -5.27 17.12 -20.59
C ILE A 319 -5.33 18.51 -21.22
N GLU A 320 -4.39 19.40 -20.89
CA GLU A 320 -4.29 20.74 -21.47
C GLU A 320 -4.06 20.68 -22.99
N ASP A 321 -3.27 19.72 -23.46
CA ASP A 321 -2.97 19.50 -24.89
C ASP A 321 -4.08 18.74 -25.63
N GLY A 322 -5.05 18.17 -24.90
CA GLY A 322 -6.11 17.32 -25.46
C GLY A 322 -5.64 15.93 -25.91
N ASP A 323 -4.44 15.51 -25.49
CA ASP A 323 -3.87 14.18 -25.74
C ASP A 323 -4.48 13.16 -24.76
N CYS A 324 -5.67 12.69 -25.12
CA CYS A 324 -6.37 11.70 -24.33
C CYS A 324 -5.57 10.39 -24.22
N ASP A 325 -4.86 9.96 -25.28
CA ASP A 325 -4.16 8.67 -25.34
C ASP A 325 -2.95 8.63 -24.40
N GLU A 326 -2.24 9.73 -24.22
CA GLU A 326 -1.19 9.84 -23.21
C GLU A 326 -1.77 9.87 -21.80
N ALA A 327 -2.83 10.66 -21.56
CA ALA A 327 -3.52 10.69 -20.27
C ALA A 327 -4.04 9.29 -19.88
N PHE A 328 -4.52 8.53 -20.86
CA PHE A 328 -4.91 7.12 -20.75
C PHE A 328 -3.75 6.24 -20.30
N ARG A 329 -2.63 6.32 -21.00
CA ARG A 329 -1.45 5.51 -20.70
C ARG A 329 -0.93 5.79 -19.29
N ILE A 330 -0.98 7.03 -18.84
CA ILE A 330 -0.60 7.42 -17.47
C ILE A 330 -1.53 6.76 -16.45
N ILE A 331 -2.86 6.84 -16.63
CA ILE A 331 -3.83 6.19 -15.73
C ILE A 331 -3.67 4.67 -15.74
N ASP A 332 -3.54 4.05 -16.91
CA ASP A 332 -3.38 2.59 -17.07
C ASP A 332 -2.14 2.10 -16.34
N ASN A 333 -1.01 2.79 -16.52
CA ASN A 333 0.23 2.49 -15.81
C ASN A 333 0.00 2.57 -14.30
N MET A 334 -0.60 3.66 -13.80
CA MET A 334 -0.89 3.80 -12.36
C MET A 334 -1.83 2.71 -11.83
N LEU A 335 -2.84 2.30 -12.59
CA LEU A 335 -3.74 1.23 -12.19
C LEU A 335 -3.08 -0.14 -12.19
N GLU A 336 -2.27 -0.47 -13.19
CA GLU A 336 -1.49 -1.72 -13.21
C GLU A 336 -0.51 -1.75 -12.03
N GLN A 337 0.10 -0.61 -11.71
CA GLN A 337 0.95 -0.44 -10.53
C GLN A 337 0.17 -0.66 -9.23
N PHE A 338 -0.95 0.04 -9.01
CA PHE A 338 -1.78 -0.14 -7.82
C PHE A 338 -2.35 -1.56 -7.75
N ALA A 339 -2.68 -2.18 -8.88
CA ALA A 339 -3.19 -3.54 -8.92
C ALA A 339 -2.16 -4.58 -8.46
N SER A 340 -0.86 -4.27 -8.58
CA SER A 340 0.24 -5.07 -8.05
C SER A 340 0.42 -4.96 -6.52
N LEU A 341 -0.17 -3.94 -5.89
CA LEU A 341 -0.27 -3.80 -4.44
C LEU A 341 -1.41 -4.70 -3.94
N SER A 342 -1.07 -5.91 -3.51
CA SER A 342 -2.03 -6.98 -3.18
C SER A 342 -2.77 -6.79 -1.84
N GLU A 343 -2.35 -5.86 -0.97
CA GLU A 343 -2.95 -5.60 0.35
C GLU A 343 -3.43 -4.15 0.54
N GLU A 344 -4.09 -3.87 1.67
CA GLU A 344 -4.48 -2.50 2.03
C GLU A 344 -3.26 -1.58 2.01
N PRO A 345 -3.33 -0.43 1.34
CA PRO A 345 -2.21 0.46 1.23
C PRO A 345 -1.84 0.98 2.61
N GLU A 346 -0.57 0.87 3.01
CA GLU A 346 -0.06 1.56 4.20
C GLU A 346 -0.35 3.08 4.10
N PHE A 347 -0.21 3.81 5.20
CA PHE A 347 -0.54 5.25 5.33
C PHE A 347 -0.13 6.11 4.11
N TRP A 348 1.00 5.81 3.48
CA TRP A 348 1.49 6.49 2.28
C TRP A 348 0.65 6.17 1.04
N SER A 349 0.33 4.92 0.76
CA SER A 349 -0.50 4.60 -0.39
C SER A 349 -1.96 5.01 -0.21
N SER A 350 -2.41 5.36 1.02
CA SER A 350 -3.66 6.10 1.24
C SER A 350 -3.60 7.57 0.79
N ILE A 351 -2.47 8.26 0.99
CA ILE A 351 -2.23 9.64 0.50
C ILE A 351 -2.12 9.63 -1.02
N GLU A 352 -1.36 8.67 -1.55
CA GLU A 352 -1.17 8.48 -2.99
C GLU A 352 -2.48 8.13 -3.69
N PHE A 353 -3.28 7.26 -3.07
CA PHE A 353 -4.64 6.96 -3.50
C PHE A 353 -5.55 8.19 -3.45
N ALA A 354 -5.41 9.06 -2.44
CA ALA A 354 -6.17 10.31 -2.40
C ALA A 354 -5.78 11.28 -3.54
N TYR A 355 -4.50 11.31 -3.94
CA TYR A 355 -4.01 12.06 -5.10
C TYR A 355 -4.53 11.45 -6.42
N PHE A 356 -4.45 10.13 -6.58
CA PHE A 356 -5.01 9.42 -7.71
C PHE A 356 -6.53 9.63 -7.84
N LEU A 357 -7.27 9.52 -6.74
CA LEU A 357 -8.69 9.84 -6.68
C LEU A 357 -8.94 11.31 -7.03
N ARG A 358 -8.05 12.24 -6.66
CA ARG A 358 -8.16 13.66 -7.03
C ARG A 358 -7.98 13.86 -8.54
N MET A 359 -7.05 13.16 -9.19
CA MET A 359 -6.92 13.17 -10.66
C MET A 359 -8.21 12.68 -11.32
N ILE A 360 -8.75 11.58 -10.85
CA ILE A 360 -10.00 10.99 -11.37
C ILE A 360 -11.23 11.84 -11.01
N ARG A 361 -11.17 12.64 -9.93
CA ARG A 361 -12.24 13.56 -9.47
C ARG A 361 -12.15 14.96 -10.09
N GLY A 362 -11.13 15.25 -10.89
CA GLY A 362 -11.08 16.48 -11.68
C GLY A 362 -12.27 16.58 -12.64
N ASP A 363 -12.66 17.82 -12.97
CA ASP A 363 -13.76 18.12 -13.90
C ASP A 363 -13.26 17.88 -15.35
N CYS A 364 -13.05 16.61 -15.67
CA CYS A 364 -12.55 16.18 -16.97
C CYS A 364 -13.75 15.86 -17.86
N GLY A 365 -13.89 16.51 -19.02
CA GLY A 365 -15.05 16.38 -19.91
C GLY A 365 -15.37 14.94 -20.38
N GLU A 366 -16.46 14.77 -21.16
CA GLU A 366 -17.04 13.47 -21.56
C GLU A 366 -16.05 12.39 -22.03
N ARG A 367 -14.95 12.76 -22.71
CA ARG A 367 -13.94 11.79 -23.18
C ARG A 367 -13.14 11.13 -22.05
N MET A 368 -12.97 11.82 -20.91
CA MET A 368 -12.36 11.23 -19.72
C MET A 368 -13.35 10.35 -18.95
N ALA A 369 -14.65 10.63 -19.01
CA ALA A 369 -15.64 9.71 -18.47
C ALA A 369 -15.53 8.35 -19.19
N GLU A 370 -15.47 8.34 -20.52
CA GLU A 370 -15.21 7.14 -21.35
C GLU A 370 -13.91 6.41 -20.98
N ALA A 371 -12.91 7.18 -20.51
CA ALA A 371 -11.66 6.64 -20.04
C ALA A 371 -11.79 5.87 -18.74
N GLN A 372 -12.41 6.52 -17.77
CA GLN A 372 -12.73 5.96 -16.47
C GLN A 372 -13.61 4.71 -16.67
N PHE A 373 -14.60 4.75 -17.56
CA PHE A 373 -15.46 3.60 -17.89
C PHE A 373 -14.66 2.35 -18.31
N ARG A 374 -13.71 2.48 -19.24
CA ARG A 374 -12.90 1.33 -19.71
C ARG A 374 -12.04 0.73 -18.61
N GLN A 375 -11.54 1.56 -17.69
CA GLN A 375 -10.73 1.10 -16.56
C GLN A 375 -11.57 0.44 -15.46
N ILE A 376 -12.73 0.99 -15.15
CA ILE A 376 -13.68 0.41 -14.19
C ILE A 376 -14.19 -0.96 -14.67
N ASP A 377 -14.42 -1.11 -15.98
CA ASP A 377 -14.78 -2.39 -16.59
C ASP A 377 -13.67 -3.45 -16.41
N ARG A 378 -12.39 -3.06 -16.41
CA ARG A 378 -11.28 -3.98 -16.12
C ARG A 378 -11.23 -4.45 -14.67
N LEU A 379 -11.65 -3.60 -13.73
CA LEU A 379 -11.75 -3.98 -12.31
C LEU A 379 -12.97 -4.85 -12.03
N THR A 380 -13.99 -4.82 -12.89
CA THR A 380 -15.28 -5.51 -12.68
C THR A 380 -15.15 -7.03 -12.46
N PRO A 381 -14.31 -7.79 -13.20
CA PRO A 381 -14.05 -9.20 -12.90
C PRO A 381 -13.39 -9.46 -11.54
N GLU A 382 -12.47 -8.59 -11.10
CA GLU A 382 -11.85 -8.70 -9.77
C GLU A 382 -12.88 -8.40 -8.68
N MET A 383 -13.76 -7.42 -8.91
CA MET A 383 -14.89 -7.12 -8.02
C MET A 383 -15.95 -8.22 -8.05
N ALA A 384 -15.89 -9.10 -9.05
CA ALA A 384 -16.71 -10.31 -9.15
C ALA A 384 -16.25 -11.43 -8.20
N MET A 385 -15.06 -11.32 -7.59
CA MET A 385 -14.54 -12.30 -6.64
C MET A 385 -15.31 -12.28 -5.30
N PRO A 386 -15.32 -13.38 -4.52
CA PRO A 386 -15.95 -13.44 -3.20
C PRO A 386 -15.30 -12.53 -2.14
N ARG A 387 -14.03 -12.14 -2.37
CA ARG A 387 -13.20 -11.30 -1.49
C ARG A 387 -12.29 -10.39 -2.33
N PRO A 388 -12.82 -9.34 -2.96
CA PRO A 388 -12.03 -8.32 -3.64
C PRO A 388 -11.27 -7.51 -2.61
N ASN A 389 -10.20 -6.91 -3.06
CA ASN A 389 -9.46 -5.97 -2.26
C ASN A 389 -10.36 -4.74 -1.88
N SER A 390 -10.40 -4.37 -0.60
CA SER A 390 -11.27 -3.32 -0.03
C SER A 390 -11.11 -1.97 -0.73
N TRP A 391 -9.88 -1.57 -1.03
CA TRP A 391 -9.63 -0.28 -1.66
C TRP A 391 -9.98 -0.30 -3.15
N LYS A 392 -9.75 -1.41 -3.86
CA LYS A 392 -10.16 -1.58 -5.27
C LYS A 392 -11.68 -1.53 -5.41
N PHE A 393 -12.41 -2.11 -4.46
CA PHE A 393 -13.87 -2.02 -4.44
C PHE A 393 -14.35 -0.60 -4.12
N THR A 394 -13.69 0.11 -3.22
CA THR A 394 -13.98 1.54 -2.94
C THR A 394 -13.79 2.38 -4.21
N LEU A 395 -12.69 2.17 -4.93
CA LEU A 395 -12.41 2.85 -6.19
C LEU A 395 -13.49 2.53 -7.24
N TRP A 396 -13.84 1.26 -7.40
CA TRP A 396 -14.90 0.82 -8.33
C TRP A 396 -16.25 1.45 -7.96
N GLN A 397 -16.62 1.46 -6.67
CA GLN A 397 -17.86 2.04 -6.16
C GLN A 397 -17.94 3.54 -6.43
N ASP A 398 -16.92 4.31 -6.01
CA ASP A 398 -16.84 5.75 -6.25
C ASP A 398 -17.02 6.08 -7.73
N ALA A 399 -16.46 5.21 -8.58
CA ALA A 399 -16.58 5.36 -10.01
C ALA A 399 -18.01 5.08 -10.50
N GLN A 400 -18.66 3.99 -10.07
CA GLN A 400 -20.06 3.73 -10.44
C GLN A 400 -21.02 4.83 -9.96
N GLU A 401 -20.81 5.39 -8.76
CA GLU A 401 -21.62 6.49 -8.22
C GLU A 401 -21.56 7.73 -9.12
N LYS A 402 -20.36 8.14 -9.57
CA LYS A 402 -20.18 9.25 -10.51
C LYS A 402 -20.83 9.02 -11.86
N LEU A 403 -20.89 7.75 -12.29
CA LEU A 403 -21.53 7.36 -13.53
C LEU A 403 -23.06 7.25 -13.39
N GLY A 404 -23.60 7.50 -12.19
CA GLY A 404 -25.01 7.34 -11.87
C GLY A 404 -25.49 5.89 -11.88
N ARG A 405 -24.54 4.92 -11.86
CA ARG A 405 -24.76 3.47 -11.91
C ARG A 405 -24.79 2.82 -10.54
N ASP A 406 -25.42 3.53 -9.61
CA ASP A 406 -25.72 3.09 -8.26
C ASP A 406 -26.41 1.71 -8.22
N ASP A 407 -27.24 1.43 -9.23
CA ASP A 407 -27.93 0.15 -9.42
C ASP A 407 -26.97 -1.04 -9.53
N LEU A 408 -25.82 -0.89 -10.21
CA LEU A 408 -24.81 -1.95 -10.31
C LEU A 408 -24.11 -2.23 -8.98
N VAL A 409 -23.80 -1.19 -8.21
CA VAL A 409 -23.19 -1.33 -6.87
C VAL A 409 -24.13 -2.14 -5.97
N ILE A 410 -25.41 -1.79 -6.02
CA ILE A 410 -26.44 -2.42 -5.21
C ILE A 410 -26.70 -3.86 -5.66
N GLU A 411 -26.85 -4.13 -6.95
CA GLU A 411 -27.02 -5.49 -7.47
C GLU A 411 -25.83 -6.39 -7.06
N ARG A 412 -24.63 -5.80 -7.01
CA ARG A 412 -23.43 -6.52 -6.61
C ARG A 412 -23.41 -6.85 -5.12
N LEU A 413 -23.68 -5.86 -4.26
CA LEU A 413 -23.83 -6.08 -2.81
C LEU A 413 -24.92 -7.14 -2.54
N ALA A 414 -26.03 -7.09 -3.29
CA ALA A 414 -27.09 -8.09 -3.25
C ALA A 414 -26.63 -9.51 -3.57
N ARG A 415 -25.80 -9.65 -4.60
CA ARG A 415 -25.27 -10.94 -5.01
C ARG A 415 -24.29 -11.49 -3.97
N ILE A 416 -23.36 -10.66 -3.49
CA ILE A 416 -22.39 -11.05 -2.45
C ILE A 416 -23.13 -11.54 -1.20
N ARG A 417 -24.16 -10.82 -0.75
CA ARG A 417 -24.96 -11.23 0.41
C ARG A 417 -25.60 -12.62 0.23
N ARG A 418 -26.15 -12.88 -0.95
CA ARG A 418 -26.77 -14.17 -1.29
C ARG A 418 -25.74 -15.30 -1.35
N ASP A 419 -24.58 -15.04 -1.93
CA ASP A 419 -23.56 -16.05 -2.18
C ASP A 419 -22.70 -16.36 -0.93
N CYS A 420 -22.61 -15.43 0.03
CA CYS A 420 -21.70 -15.51 1.19
C CYS A 420 -22.41 -15.68 2.55
N ASP A 421 -23.72 -16.00 2.59
CA ASP A 421 -24.53 -16.09 3.83
C ASP A 421 -24.37 -14.84 4.73
N GLY A 422 -24.50 -13.67 4.10
CA GLY A 422 -24.25 -12.36 4.72
C GLY A 422 -23.12 -11.57 4.05
N TYR A 423 -22.75 -10.43 4.64
CA TYR A 423 -21.61 -9.64 4.19
C TYR A 423 -20.35 -10.03 4.98
N PRO A 424 -19.35 -10.67 4.36
CA PRO A 424 -18.06 -10.82 5.01
C PRO A 424 -17.40 -9.45 5.17
N GLU A 425 -16.64 -9.22 6.24
CA GLU A 425 -15.70 -8.08 6.30
C GLU A 425 -14.73 -8.20 5.11
N PRO A 426 -14.46 -7.12 4.35
CA PRO A 426 -14.74 -5.70 4.64
C PRO A 426 -16.12 -5.17 4.15
N TYR A 427 -16.91 -5.97 3.43
CA TYR A 427 -18.14 -5.51 2.77
C TYR A 427 -19.23 -5.01 3.72
N ALA A 428 -19.30 -5.51 4.95
CA ALA A 428 -20.26 -5.06 5.93
C ALA A 428 -20.05 -3.57 6.29
N LYS A 429 -18.80 -3.14 6.51
CA LYS A 429 -18.45 -1.72 6.75
C LYS A 429 -18.77 -0.84 5.54
N MET A 430 -18.57 -1.37 4.35
CA MET A 430 -18.71 -0.62 3.10
C MET A 430 -20.18 -0.47 2.70
N ALA A 431 -20.98 -1.53 2.86
CA ALA A 431 -22.44 -1.45 2.81
C ALA A 431 -22.96 -0.36 3.74
N LEU A 432 -22.54 -0.36 5.01
CA LEU A 432 -22.90 0.69 5.98
C LEU A 432 -22.47 2.10 5.55
N ALA A 433 -21.35 2.25 4.84
CA ALA A 433 -20.91 3.54 4.29
C ALA A 433 -21.81 4.01 3.13
N TYR A 434 -22.22 3.10 2.24
CA TYR A 434 -23.16 3.39 1.16
C TYR A 434 -24.53 3.84 1.71
N LEU A 435 -25.00 3.20 2.79
CA LEU A 435 -26.23 3.59 3.49
C LEU A 435 -26.18 4.99 4.12
N ARG A 436 -24.99 5.51 4.41
CA ARG A 436 -24.80 6.88 4.93
C ARG A 436 -24.89 7.94 3.82
N ASN A 437 -24.85 7.55 2.55
CA ASN A 437 -25.03 8.48 1.44
C ASN A 437 -26.53 8.75 1.24
N GLU A 438 -26.98 9.92 1.69
CA GLU A 438 -28.38 10.35 1.66
C GLU A 438 -29.01 10.26 0.26
N ASN A 439 -28.23 10.55 -0.80
CA ASN A 439 -28.72 10.49 -2.18
C ASN A 439 -28.90 9.05 -2.67
N ALA A 440 -27.96 8.17 -2.35
CA ALA A 440 -28.04 6.75 -2.69
C ALA A 440 -29.21 6.08 -1.98
N TRP A 441 -29.39 6.36 -0.69
CA TRP A 441 -30.54 5.88 0.09
C TRP A 441 -31.87 6.36 -0.49
N LYS A 442 -32.00 7.66 -0.79
CA LYS A 442 -33.21 8.22 -1.40
C LYS A 442 -33.56 7.59 -2.74
N LYS A 443 -32.55 7.30 -3.57
CA LYS A 443 -32.72 6.77 -4.93
C LYS A 443 -33.00 5.25 -4.93
N HIS A 444 -32.55 4.52 -3.91
CA HIS A 444 -32.58 3.05 -3.91
C HIS A 444 -33.16 2.40 -2.65
N ARG A 445 -34.00 3.13 -1.90
CA ARG A 445 -34.60 2.72 -0.63
C ARG A 445 -35.14 1.28 -0.63
N ASP A 446 -35.90 0.90 -1.65
CA ASP A 446 -36.56 -0.42 -1.69
C ASP A 446 -35.56 -1.56 -1.86
N LEU A 447 -34.57 -1.39 -2.75
CA LEU A 447 -33.49 -2.36 -2.90
C LEU A 447 -32.64 -2.45 -1.63
N VAL A 448 -32.37 -1.32 -1.00
CA VAL A 448 -31.58 -1.27 0.23
C VAL A 448 -32.32 -1.95 1.39
N ALA A 449 -33.63 -1.76 1.51
CA ALA A 449 -34.45 -2.43 2.53
C ALA A 449 -34.44 -3.96 2.37
N ASP A 450 -34.44 -4.47 1.13
CA ASP A 450 -34.29 -5.90 0.84
C ASP A 450 -32.90 -6.44 1.20
N LEU A 451 -31.87 -5.59 1.12
CA LEU A 451 -30.48 -5.94 1.41
C LEU A 451 -30.09 -5.91 2.87
N PHE A 452 -30.90 -5.30 3.73
CA PHE A 452 -30.62 -5.16 5.17
C PHE A 452 -31.93 -5.25 5.98
N PRO A 453 -32.41 -6.47 6.33
CA PRO A 453 -33.54 -6.67 7.22
C PRO A 453 -33.28 -5.93 8.52
N ARG A 454 -34.33 -5.26 9.01
CA ARG A 454 -34.30 -4.38 10.17
C ARG A 454 -33.67 -5.04 11.40
N GLU A 455 -33.87 -6.33 11.55
CA GLU A 455 -33.42 -7.14 12.68
C GLU A 455 -31.89 -7.39 12.68
N GLU A 456 -31.23 -7.27 11.53
CA GLU A 456 -29.81 -7.61 11.36
C GLU A 456 -28.86 -6.41 11.41
N TRP A 457 -29.27 -5.24 10.90
CA TRP A 457 -28.34 -4.11 10.75
C TRP A 457 -28.25 -3.21 11.99
N LEU A 458 -29.33 -3.06 12.75
CA LEU A 458 -29.36 -2.26 13.99
C LEU A 458 -28.28 -2.72 15.00
N PRO A 459 -28.18 -4.02 15.33
CA PRO A 459 -27.13 -4.52 16.22
C PRO A 459 -25.70 -4.35 15.66
N ARG A 460 -25.52 -4.45 14.34
CA ARG A 460 -24.21 -4.33 13.68
C ARG A 460 -23.74 -2.88 13.54
N LEU A 461 -24.66 -1.94 13.30
CA LEU A 461 -24.35 -0.52 13.31
C LEU A 461 -23.91 -0.08 14.71
N ASP A 462 -24.60 -0.57 15.74
CA ASP A 462 -24.21 -0.38 17.13
C ASP A 462 -22.82 -0.97 17.43
N GLU A 463 -22.56 -2.22 17.06
CA GLU A 463 -21.25 -2.88 17.23
C GLU A 463 -20.11 -2.14 16.51
N TYR A 464 -20.33 -1.71 15.26
CA TYR A 464 -19.37 -0.92 14.51
C TYR A 464 -19.06 0.42 15.18
N CYS A 465 -20.10 1.12 15.64
CA CYS A 465 -19.93 2.37 16.38
C CYS A 465 -19.19 2.13 17.71
N ARG A 466 -19.47 1.03 18.43
CA ARG A 466 -18.74 0.64 19.65
C ARG A 466 -17.25 0.48 19.39
N GLY A 467 -16.87 -0.30 18.38
CA GLY A 467 -15.45 -0.54 18.04
C GLY A 467 -14.71 0.72 17.58
N ARG A 468 -15.41 1.67 16.93
CA ARG A 468 -14.81 2.91 16.44
C ARG A 468 -14.62 3.99 17.52
N TYR A 469 -15.46 4.00 18.55
CA TYR A 469 -15.49 5.06 19.55
C TYR A 469 -15.06 4.61 20.96
N ASP A 470 -14.66 3.35 21.14
CA ASP A 470 -14.13 2.80 22.40
C ASP A 470 -15.09 3.00 23.59
N LEU A 471 -16.29 2.43 23.48
CA LEU A 471 -17.44 2.72 24.35
C LEU A 471 -17.71 1.67 25.44
N ASP A 472 -16.72 0.87 25.88
CA ASP A 472 -16.91 -0.17 26.91
C ASP A 472 -16.95 0.35 28.36
N TRP A 473 -17.15 1.65 28.53
CA TRP A 473 -17.25 2.30 29.83
C TRP A 473 -18.71 2.49 30.29
N LYS A 474 -18.99 2.27 31.57
CA LYS A 474 -20.26 2.66 32.23
C LYS A 474 -19.99 3.82 33.19
N TYR A 475 -20.78 4.88 33.08
CA TYR A 475 -20.73 6.04 33.98
C TYR A 475 -21.14 5.63 35.40
N ASP A 476 -20.29 5.91 36.40
CA ASP A 476 -20.61 5.69 37.82
C ASP A 476 -21.36 6.92 38.37
N ALA A 477 -22.53 6.71 38.96
CA ALA A 477 -23.53 7.76 39.18
C ALA A 477 -23.13 8.80 40.25
N ASP A 478 -22.15 8.47 41.08
CA ASP A 478 -21.86 9.17 42.34
C ASP A 478 -20.76 10.26 42.23
N GLU A 479 -20.15 10.47 41.06
CA GLU A 479 -19.15 11.55 40.89
C GLU A 479 -19.78 12.89 40.45
N PRO A 480 -19.35 14.03 41.02
CA PRO A 480 -19.83 15.35 40.63
C PRO A 480 -19.23 15.79 39.28
N PHE A 481 -20.11 16.18 38.35
CA PHE A 481 -19.78 16.67 37.02
C PHE A 481 -19.73 18.20 37.03
N ASP A 482 -18.56 18.79 36.80
CA ASP A 482 -18.41 20.26 36.70
C ASP A 482 -17.44 20.61 35.55
N MET A 483 -17.98 20.70 34.32
CA MET A 483 -17.25 21.20 33.17
C MET A 483 -18.16 22.06 32.28
N PRO A 484 -17.77 23.31 31.96
CA PRO A 484 -18.41 24.07 30.90
C PRO A 484 -17.88 23.58 29.54
N ILE A 485 -18.72 22.88 28.76
CA ILE A 485 -18.40 22.64 27.34
C ILE A 485 -18.61 23.97 26.61
N SER A 486 -17.52 24.71 26.38
CA SER A 486 -17.59 25.97 25.65
C SER A 486 -17.93 25.73 24.17
N GLY A 487 -19.06 26.26 23.70
CA GLY A 487 -19.55 26.19 22.32
C GLY A 487 -18.73 26.94 21.26
N ARG A 488 -17.40 26.96 21.35
CA ARG A 488 -16.51 27.62 20.36
C ARG A 488 -15.70 26.68 19.48
N SER A 489 -15.85 25.37 19.60
CA SER A 489 -15.06 24.40 18.82
C SER A 489 -15.82 23.77 17.66
N PHE A 490 -16.77 24.47 17.02
CA PHE A 490 -17.43 23.94 15.83
C PHE A 490 -17.65 25.02 14.77
N ARG A 491 -16.57 25.35 14.05
CA ARG A 491 -16.59 25.75 12.64
C ARG A 491 -15.16 25.66 12.09
N THR A 492 -15.07 25.22 10.83
CA THR A 492 -13.92 25.22 9.89
C THR A 492 -13.01 23.98 9.82
N ARG A 493 -13.23 23.20 8.74
CA ARG A 493 -12.16 22.65 7.89
C ARG A 493 -11.64 23.80 7.00
N THR A 494 -10.78 24.68 7.53
CA THR A 494 -9.76 25.41 6.75
C THR A 494 -8.79 26.09 7.72
N ASN A 495 -7.52 26.13 7.34
CA ASN A 495 -6.45 27.04 7.83
C ASN A 495 -5.66 26.65 9.09
N ALA A 496 -4.84 25.59 8.99
CA ALA A 496 -3.60 25.49 9.77
C ALA A 496 -2.61 26.65 9.44
N TRP A 497 -2.77 27.28 8.27
CA TRP A 497 -1.93 28.35 7.77
C TRP A 497 -2.18 29.73 8.43
N GLU A 498 -3.38 30.00 8.97
CA GLU A 498 -3.68 31.27 9.66
C GLU A 498 -3.29 31.24 11.15
N PHE A 499 -3.19 30.05 11.75
CA PHE A 499 -2.78 29.86 13.14
C PHE A 499 -1.34 30.35 13.39
N LEU A 500 -0.44 30.20 12.42
CA LEU A 500 0.96 30.60 12.51
C LEU A 500 1.21 32.11 12.30
N ARG A 501 0.20 32.88 11.88
CA ARG A 501 0.31 34.32 11.63
C ARG A 501 -0.39 35.20 12.66
N ASN A 502 -0.93 34.63 13.74
CA ASN A 502 -1.65 35.40 14.75
C ASN A 502 -0.70 36.28 15.61
N PRO A 503 -0.77 37.63 15.52
CA PRO A 503 0.16 38.53 16.22
C PRO A 503 0.02 38.50 17.74
N ARG A 504 -1.06 37.94 18.28
CA ARG A 504 -1.27 37.81 19.73
C ARG A 504 -0.46 36.68 20.37
N ILE A 505 0.01 35.70 19.58
CA ILE A 505 0.85 34.59 20.07
C ILE A 505 2.33 35.04 20.18
N GLN A 506 2.78 35.99 19.35
CA GLN A 506 4.13 36.54 19.42
C GLN A 506 4.37 37.47 20.62
N ALA A 507 3.34 37.81 21.41
CA ALA A 507 3.41 38.83 22.46
C ALA A 507 3.45 38.29 23.92
N GLY A 508 3.74 37.00 24.13
CA GLY A 508 4.20 36.48 25.44
C GLY A 508 3.27 36.72 26.64
N MET A 509 2.02 36.23 26.59
CA MET A 509 1.15 36.16 27.78
C MET A 509 1.19 34.78 28.47
N PRO A 510 0.96 34.72 29.80
CA PRO A 510 1.25 33.53 30.60
C PRO A 510 0.27 32.38 30.34
N VAL A 511 0.84 31.17 30.31
CA VAL A 511 0.16 29.89 30.10
C VAL A 511 -0.75 29.59 31.30
N ALA A 512 -2.00 29.18 31.03
CA ALA A 512 -2.95 28.69 32.01
C ALA A 512 -2.39 27.48 32.78
N PRO A 513 -2.80 27.23 34.05
CA PRO A 513 -2.26 26.14 34.84
C PRO A 513 -2.49 24.78 34.17
N LYS A 514 -1.48 23.91 34.26
CA LYS A 514 -1.54 22.53 33.74
C LYS A 514 -2.71 21.77 34.41
N PRO A 515 -3.44 20.92 33.65
CA PRO A 515 -4.47 20.06 34.24
C PRO A 515 -3.84 19.12 35.27
N THR A 516 -4.57 18.85 36.34
CA THR A 516 -4.17 17.84 37.34
C THR A 516 -4.44 16.43 36.82
N ARG A 517 -3.85 15.44 37.48
CA ARG A 517 -3.55 14.09 36.97
C ARG A 517 -4.76 13.21 36.61
N ASP A 518 -5.99 13.59 36.98
CA ASP A 518 -7.22 12.83 36.63
C ASP A 518 -7.93 13.30 35.34
N ASP A 519 -7.54 14.43 34.75
CA ASP A 519 -8.24 15.00 33.58
C ASP A 519 -7.90 14.32 32.24
N THR A 520 -6.83 13.52 32.20
CA THR A 520 -6.26 13.00 30.94
C THR A 520 -6.94 11.75 30.42
N GLU A 521 -7.52 10.93 31.30
CA GLU A 521 -8.20 9.70 30.91
C GLU A 521 -9.68 9.91 30.54
N TRP A 522 -10.32 10.90 31.16
CA TRP A 522 -11.77 11.09 31.04
C TRP A 522 -12.17 11.97 29.83
N ARG A 523 -11.34 12.95 29.45
CA ARG A 523 -11.62 13.86 28.32
C ARG A 523 -11.72 13.16 26.96
N PRO A 524 -10.85 12.19 26.59
CA PRO A 524 -11.00 11.46 25.34
C PRO A 524 -12.30 10.64 25.30
N LYS A 525 -12.67 10.01 26.43
CA LYS A 525 -13.86 9.15 26.56
C LYS A 525 -15.16 9.95 26.47
N ALA A 526 -15.26 11.09 27.17
CA ALA A 526 -16.41 11.99 27.06
C ALA A 526 -16.58 12.58 25.64
N LYS A 527 -15.46 12.88 24.96
CA LYS A 527 -15.48 13.36 23.56
C LYS A 527 -15.96 12.27 22.59
N ASN A 528 -15.60 11.01 22.83
CA ASN A 528 -16.07 9.90 22.03
C ASN A 528 -17.56 9.59 22.26
N ALA A 529 -18.02 9.65 23.53
CA ALA A 529 -19.43 9.50 23.87
C ALA A 529 -20.30 10.59 23.21
N ALA A 530 -19.86 11.86 23.21
CA ALA A 530 -20.56 12.95 22.52
C ALA A 530 -20.64 12.72 21.00
N ARG A 531 -19.55 12.29 20.35
CA ARG A 531 -19.54 11.98 18.92
C ARG A 531 -20.45 10.80 18.56
N TYR A 532 -20.51 9.80 19.44
CA TYR A 532 -21.42 8.67 19.29
C TYR A 532 -22.88 9.14 19.32
N LEU A 533 -23.25 9.99 20.28
CA LEU A 533 -24.59 10.58 20.37
C LEU A 533 -24.94 11.42 19.14
N ASP A 534 -24.03 12.28 18.66
CA ASP A 534 -24.26 13.10 17.47
C ASP A 534 -24.63 12.24 16.25
N VAL A 535 -23.92 11.12 16.06
CA VAL A 535 -24.15 10.20 14.94
C VAL A 535 -25.47 9.45 15.09
N GLN A 536 -25.74 8.87 16.26
CA GLN A 536 -26.96 8.10 16.48
C GLN A 536 -28.20 9.00 16.43
N VAL A 537 -28.20 10.13 17.15
CA VAL A 537 -29.34 11.07 17.14
C VAL A 537 -29.55 11.68 15.76
N GLY A 538 -28.49 11.98 15.00
CA GLY A 538 -28.61 12.42 13.61
C GLY A 538 -29.31 11.39 12.72
N ILE A 539 -28.93 10.11 12.82
CA ILE A 539 -29.57 9.01 12.09
C ILE A 539 -31.04 8.85 12.52
N ALA A 540 -31.32 8.91 13.83
CA ALA A 540 -32.68 8.79 14.35
C ALA A 540 -33.59 9.92 13.84
N LEU A 541 -33.11 11.17 13.80
CA LEU A 541 -33.88 12.29 13.28
C LEU A 541 -34.22 12.10 11.80
N THR A 542 -33.25 11.69 10.97
CA THR A 542 -33.51 11.38 9.56
C THR A 542 -34.52 10.23 9.39
N LEU A 543 -34.46 9.20 10.23
CA LEU A 543 -35.44 8.11 10.21
C LEU A 543 -36.85 8.58 10.62
N ALA A 544 -36.95 9.44 11.62
CA ALA A 544 -38.22 10.02 12.07
C ALA A 544 -38.86 10.90 11.00
N GLU A 545 -38.08 11.75 10.32
CA GLU A 545 -38.53 12.55 9.17
C GLU A 545 -39.11 11.71 8.02
N HIS A 546 -38.73 10.43 7.95
CA HIS A 546 -39.17 9.47 6.95
C HIS A 546 -40.25 8.50 7.44
N GLY A 547 -40.82 8.73 8.62
CA GLY A 547 -41.95 7.96 9.18
C GLY A 547 -41.54 6.68 9.92
N GLU A 548 -40.24 6.43 10.11
CA GLU A 548 -39.72 5.26 10.84
C GLU A 548 -39.57 5.56 12.34
N ILE A 549 -40.64 6.07 12.95
CA ILE A 549 -40.62 6.65 14.32
C ILE A 549 -40.15 5.61 15.37
N GLU A 550 -40.62 4.37 15.28
CA GLU A 550 -40.22 3.32 16.22
C GLU A 550 -38.74 2.91 16.09
N VAL A 551 -38.15 3.03 14.89
CA VAL A 551 -36.72 2.76 14.66
C VAL A 551 -35.89 3.89 15.23
N ALA A 552 -36.28 5.13 14.95
CA ALA A 552 -35.66 6.33 15.49
C ALA A 552 -35.65 6.30 17.02
N ARG A 553 -36.79 5.96 17.64
CA ARG A 553 -36.93 5.80 19.09
C ARG A 553 -35.97 4.74 19.64
N SER A 554 -35.98 3.55 19.05
CA SER A 554 -35.10 2.44 19.49
C SER A 554 -33.62 2.81 19.42
N LEU A 555 -33.22 3.60 18.42
CA LEU A 555 -31.84 4.04 18.23
C LEU A 555 -31.43 5.12 19.24
N VAL A 556 -32.34 6.04 19.58
CA VAL A 556 -32.14 7.03 20.65
C VAL A 556 -32.07 6.37 22.01
N ASP A 557 -32.98 5.44 22.31
CA ASP A 557 -33.01 4.71 23.59
C ASP A 557 -31.74 3.87 23.77
N MET A 558 -31.30 3.18 22.72
CA MET A 558 -30.04 2.44 22.73
C MET A 558 -28.82 3.34 22.96
N ALA A 559 -28.79 4.51 22.31
CA ALA A 559 -27.71 5.47 22.49
C ALA A 559 -27.69 6.05 23.91
N ARG A 560 -28.87 6.34 24.45
CA ARG A 560 -29.10 6.85 25.81
C ARG A 560 -28.72 5.85 26.89
N ASP A 561 -29.18 4.61 26.79
CA ASP A 561 -28.85 3.52 27.72
C ASP A 561 -27.34 3.28 27.80
N ARG A 562 -26.63 3.49 26.68
CA ARG A 562 -25.19 3.23 26.59
C ARG A 562 -24.34 4.33 27.23
N VAL A 563 -24.65 5.60 26.98
CA VAL A 563 -23.90 6.72 27.57
C VAL A 563 -24.32 7.04 29.01
N GLY A 564 -25.48 6.53 29.42
CA GLY A 564 -26.12 6.81 30.70
C GLY A 564 -26.98 8.08 30.68
N ASP A 565 -28.12 8.03 31.36
CA ASP A 565 -29.12 9.10 31.41
C ASP A 565 -28.54 10.49 31.72
N ARG A 566 -27.65 10.56 32.71
CA ARG A 566 -27.08 11.82 33.17
C ARG A 566 -26.21 12.50 32.10
N PHE A 567 -25.41 11.71 31.37
CA PHE A 567 -24.57 12.22 30.29
C PHE A 567 -25.41 12.61 29.07
N TYR A 568 -26.41 11.80 28.73
CA TYR A 568 -27.34 12.10 27.64
C TYR A 568 -28.09 13.43 27.87
N ILE A 569 -28.63 13.65 29.07
CA ILE A 569 -29.34 14.89 29.45
C ILE A 569 -28.40 16.10 29.38
N GLU A 570 -27.15 15.96 29.82
CA GLU A 570 -26.19 17.07 29.81
C GLU A 570 -25.67 17.38 28.39
N TRP A 571 -25.45 16.36 27.56
CA TRP A 571 -25.16 16.53 26.14
C TRP A 571 -26.32 17.27 25.43
N GLN A 572 -27.56 16.85 25.66
CA GLN A 572 -28.77 17.48 25.10
C GLN A 572 -28.90 18.95 25.50
N ARG A 573 -28.52 19.32 26.74
CA ARG A 573 -28.51 20.71 27.23
C ARG A 573 -27.45 21.59 26.55
N GLN A 574 -26.34 21.00 26.13
CA GLN A 574 -25.17 21.72 25.65
C GLN A 574 -25.09 21.79 24.11
N THR A 575 -25.72 20.88 23.39
CA THR A 575 -25.84 20.94 21.93
C THR A 575 -26.97 21.89 21.51
N GLU A 576 -26.62 23.07 21.00
CA GLU A 576 -27.56 23.90 20.22
C GLU A 576 -27.87 23.18 18.90
N LEU A 577 -28.94 22.39 18.85
CA LEU A 577 -29.44 21.84 17.58
C LEU A 577 -29.81 22.98 16.62
N PRO A 578 -29.73 22.74 15.30
CA PRO A 578 -29.68 23.78 14.27
C PRO A 578 -30.82 24.81 14.34
N GLN A 579 -30.44 26.08 14.18
CA GLN A 579 -31.30 27.26 14.23
C GLN A 579 -32.48 27.26 13.22
N HIS A 580 -32.50 26.38 12.21
CA HIS A 580 -33.61 26.31 11.24
C HIS A 580 -34.92 25.75 11.83
N LEU A 581 -34.87 25.13 13.02
CA LEU A 581 -36.06 24.65 13.72
C LEU A 581 -36.77 25.75 14.55
N ARG A 582 -36.16 26.93 14.76
CA ARG A 582 -36.75 28.04 15.54
C ARG A 582 -37.80 28.87 14.79
N HIS A 583 -38.01 28.62 13.50
CA HIS A 583 -38.95 29.39 12.67
C HIS A 583 -40.31 28.71 12.46
N TYR A 584 -40.63 27.67 13.23
CA TYR A 584 -41.92 27.00 13.17
C TYR A 584 -42.96 27.67 14.10
N PRO A 585 -44.16 28.03 13.60
CA PRO A 585 -45.20 28.66 14.41
C PRO A 585 -45.76 27.64 15.42
N GLY A 586 -45.51 27.89 16.70
CA GLY A 586 -45.88 26.98 17.81
C GLY A 586 -44.81 26.86 18.88
N TYR A 587 -43.58 27.26 18.57
CA TYR A 587 -42.47 27.33 19.52
C TYR A 587 -42.59 28.58 20.40
N ALA A 588 -42.99 28.42 21.67
CA ALA A 588 -42.87 29.50 22.65
C ALA A 588 -41.37 29.83 22.85
N ALA A 589 -41.02 31.12 22.82
CA ALA A 589 -39.65 31.63 22.67
C ALA A 589 -38.71 31.40 23.87
N ASP A 590 -39.10 30.57 24.84
CA ASP A 590 -38.45 30.39 26.14
C ASP A 590 -37.93 28.96 26.41
N SER A 591 -38.18 27.97 25.55
CA SER A 591 -37.56 26.64 25.69
C SER A 591 -36.18 26.58 25.00
N LYS A 592 -35.12 26.44 25.80
CA LYS A 592 -33.77 26.10 25.33
C LYS A 592 -33.54 24.59 25.51
N GLY A 593 -33.80 23.78 24.47
CA GLY A 593 -33.47 22.34 24.46
C GLY A 593 -34.00 21.58 23.23
N ALA A 594 -33.41 20.41 22.95
CA ALA A 594 -33.91 19.44 21.96
C ALA A 594 -35.24 18.79 22.42
N PRO A 595 -36.08 18.24 21.51
CA PRO A 595 -37.33 17.60 21.91
C PRO A 595 -37.10 16.43 22.87
N THR A 596 -37.91 16.37 23.91
CA THR A 596 -38.03 15.26 24.85
C THR A 596 -38.76 14.08 24.22
N LEU A 597 -38.59 12.88 24.76
CA LEU A 597 -39.31 11.67 24.31
C LEU A 597 -40.84 11.83 24.38
N ASP A 598 -41.36 12.57 25.36
CA ASP A 598 -42.78 12.88 25.49
C ASP A 598 -43.28 13.85 24.38
N GLU A 599 -42.40 14.73 23.88
CA GLU A 599 -42.71 15.63 22.75
C GLU A 599 -42.75 14.88 21.42
N LEU A 600 -41.90 13.85 21.23
CA LEU A 600 -41.97 12.96 20.07
C LEU A 600 -43.25 12.11 20.04
N ASP A 601 -43.83 11.78 21.19
CA ASP A 601 -45.07 10.99 21.31
C ASP A 601 -46.32 11.75 20.87
N THR A 602 -46.28 13.08 20.90
CA THR A 602 -47.40 13.94 20.49
C THR A 602 -47.17 14.62 19.13
N TRP A 603 -46.02 14.36 18.52
CA TRP A 603 -45.62 14.98 17.26
C TRP A 603 -46.35 14.32 16.07
N ASP A 604 -47.33 15.04 15.50
CA ASP A 604 -47.97 14.67 14.23
C ASP A 604 -47.46 15.56 13.08
N PRO A 605 -46.44 15.11 12.32
CA PRO A 605 -45.88 15.90 11.23
C PRO A 605 -46.87 16.14 10.07
N ARG A 606 -48.01 15.44 10.02
CA ARG A 606 -49.08 15.68 9.04
C ARG A 606 -50.03 16.78 9.49
N ALA A 607 -50.35 16.88 10.78
CA ALA A 607 -51.15 17.97 11.32
C ALA A 607 -50.42 19.32 11.19
N GLU A 608 -49.11 19.35 11.44
CA GLU A 608 -48.30 20.57 11.29
C GLU A 608 -48.11 21.00 9.82
N ARG A 609 -47.95 20.04 8.89
CA ARG A 609 -47.96 20.37 7.45
C ARG A 609 -49.30 20.91 6.98
N THR A 610 -50.41 20.42 7.54
CA THR A 610 -51.75 20.90 7.19
C THR A 610 -51.98 22.31 7.71
N ALA A 611 -51.57 22.60 8.94
CA ALA A 611 -51.64 23.94 9.54
C ALA A 611 -50.77 24.98 8.79
N VAL A 612 -49.57 24.59 8.34
CA VAL A 612 -48.69 25.46 7.54
C VAL A 612 -49.25 25.72 6.14
N VAL A 613 -49.94 24.75 5.54
CA VAL A 613 -50.63 24.94 4.25
C VAL A 613 -51.87 25.82 4.41
N GLU A 614 -52.65 25.66 5.49
CA GLU A 614 -53.81 26.52 5.81
C GLU A 614 -53.42 27.95 6.25
N GLU A 615 -52.21 28.17 6.77
CA GLU A 615 -51.67 29.51 7.10
C GLU A 615 -51.02 30.20 5.88
N ILE A 616 -50.62 29.42 4.86
CA ILE A 616 -50.09 29.91 3.58
C ILE A 616 -51.21 30.23 2.57
N GLU A 617 -52.36 29.55 2.64
CA GLU A 617 -53.60 29.88 1.92
C GLU A 617 -54.37 31.05 2.55
#